data_AF-G0M9H7-F1
#
_entry.id   AF-G0M9H7-F1
#
_cell.length_a   1.000
_cell.length_b   1.000
_cell.length_c   1.000
_cell.angle_alpha   90.00
_cell.angle_beta   90.00
_cell.angle_gamma   90.00
#
_symmetry.space_group_name_H-M   'P 1'
#
loop_
_entity.id
_entity.type
_entity.pdbx_description
1 polymer ?
#
loop_
_entity_poly.entity_id
_entity_poly.type
_entity_poly.pdbx_seq_one_letter_code
_entity_poly.pdbx_strand_id
1 'polypeptide(L)'
;MICCEPDKKSHIKTIIDVSHLISKAAKILESDSTCLTPYKSANSLERLAFGMERVKSEKAGKNLSIVGWIGKEESLFFWEQNFILVAQWFRQFSEFTELPMDVKMEILQSAWVVWLRLERLAETVEYQKKHVLGKNVFAFAEGSCMNIEELEVDVSWCTNYSFGQIKALMVPDINNFWRHPVEVLFKLYPTNTELNFMLIQLCLSDAQKKVSLEIRDVIEKLLDIQANNLHDYYIRKMKNPHYSGRLAKMMKVVQLLEADARSQREKVRLAKVFDVFSFEFSHPEMFEIF
;
A
#
# COMPACT_ATOMS: atom_id res chain seq x y z
N MET A 1 8.26 -28.83 13.64
CA MET A 1 9.67 -29.24 13.57
C MET A 1 10.15 -28.91 12.15
N ILE A 2 10.82 -27.77 11.96
CA ILE A 2 11.39 -27.37 10.67
C ILE A 2 12.81 -27.94 10.65
N CYS A 3 12.96 -29.18 10.18
CA CYS A 3 14.24 -29.89 10.08
C CYS A 3 14.61 -30.11 8.62
N CYS A 4 14.79 -29.02 7.87
CA CYS A 4 15.45 -29.05 6.57
C CYS A 4 16.40 -27.86 6.52
N GLU A 5 17.56 -27.98 7.16
CA GLU A 5 18.64 -27.00 6.95
C GLU A 5 19.15 -27.19 5.52
N PRO A 6 19.21 -26.13 4.68
CA PRO A 6 19.69 -26.28 3.31
C PRO A 6 21.19 -26.58 3.29
N ASP A 7 21.61 -27.56 2.48
CA ASP A 7 22.98 -28.10 2.40
C ASP A 7 24.07 -27.10 1.93
N LYS A 8 23.71 -25.85 1.64
CA LYS A 8 24.62 -24.80 1.12
C LYS A 8 24.39 -23.47 1.82
N LYS A 9 24.96 -23.28 3.01
CA LYS A 9 25.12 -21.95 3.61
C LYS A 9 26.25 -21.20 2.91
N SER A 10 25.92 -20.33 1.96
CA SER A 10 26.75 -19.14 1.76
C SER A 10 26.28 -18.09 2.77
N HIS A 11 27.14 -17.71 3.70
CA HIS A 11 26.86 -16.69 4.72
C HIS A 11 26.89 -15.24 4.16
N ILE A 12 27.15 -15.08 2.86
CA ILE A 12 27.25 -13.77 2.22
C ILE A 12 25.89 -13.42 1.63
N LYS A 13 25.22 -12.44 2.22
CA LYS A 13 23.97 -11.89 1.69
C LYS A 13 24.24 -10.89 0.58
N THR A 14 23.42 -10.94 -0.47
CA THR A 14 23.45 -9.94 -1.53
C THR A 14 22.76 -8.67 -1.05
N ILE A 15 23.34 -7.50 -1.31
CA ILE A 15 22.68 -6.22 -1.00
C ILE A 15 21.85 -5.79 -2.21
N ILE A 16 20.55 -5.54 -1.99
CA ILE A 16 19.66 -4.88 -2.94
C ILE A 16 19.64 -3.40 -2.62
N ASP A 17 20.31 -2.61 -3.45
CA ASP A 17 20.40 -1.18 -3.25
C ASP A 17 19.18 -0.44 -3.81
N VAL A 18 18.39 0.14 -2.91
CA VAL A 18 17.19 0.95 -3.20
C VAL A 18 17.41 2.44 -2.96
N SER A 19 18.65 2.91 -2.74
CA SER A 19 18.96 4.33 -2.49
C SER A 19 18.48 5.26 -3.62
N HIS A 20 18.41 4.73 -4.84
CA HIS A 20 17.87 5.45 -5.99
C HIS A 20 16.37 5.77 -5.84
N LEU A 21 15.59 4.96 -5.12
CA LEU A 21 14.18 5.21 -4.84
C LEU A 21 14.02 6.39 -3.89
N ILE A 22 14.84 6.46 -2.84
CA ILE A 22 14.89 7.58 -1.91
C ILE A 22 15.17 8.89 -2.66
N SER A 23 16.18 8.86 -3.53
CA SER A 23 16.55 10.02 -4.35
C SER A 23 15.44 10.48 -5.29
N LYS A 24 14.68 9.54 -5.89
CA LYS A 24 13.54 9.86 -6.76
C LYS A 24 12.36 10.42 -5.97
N ALA A 25 12.04 9.83 -4.82
CA ALA A 25 10.97 10.29 -3.96
C ALA A 25 11.24 11.71 -3.42
N ALA A 26 12.46 12.00 -2.98
CA ALA A 26 12.85 13.34 -2.54
C ALA A 26 12.58 14.39 -3.62
N LYS A 27 13.03 14.15 -4.87
CA LYS A 27 12.76 15.05 -6.00
C LYS A 27 11.27 15.29 -6.25
N ILE A 28 10.45 14.25 -6.12
CA ILE A 28 8.99 14.36 -6.27
C ILE A 28 8.42 15.25 -5.16
N LEU A 29 8.85 15.04 -3.92
CA LEU A 29 8.37 15.78 -2.75
C LEU A 29 8.90 17.22 -2.65
N GLU A 30 10.02 17.53 -3.31
CA GLU A 30 10.57 18.89 -3.45
C GLU A 30 9.91 19.69 -4.56
N SER A 31 9.50 19.03 -5.64
CA SER A 31 8.93 19.74 -6.78
C SER A 31 7.65 20.48 -6.41
N ASP A 32 7.65 21.80 -6.65
CA ASP A 32 6.52 22.70 -6.37
C ASP A 32 5.22 22.03 -6.78
N SER A 33 4.23 22.01 -5.89
CA SER A 33 2.91 21.42 -6.14
C SER A 33 2.09 22.16 -7.22
N THR A 34 2.76 22.97 -8.06
CA THR A 34 2.19 23.73 -9.18
C THR A 34 1.11 22.91 -9.85
N CYS A 35 -0.12 23.38 -9.62
CA CYS A 35 -1.39 22.78 -9.96
C CYS A 35 -1.30 21.75 -11.09
N LEU A 36 -1.24 20.46 -10.72
CA LEU A 36 -1.59 19.39 -11.67
C LEU A 36 -3.07 19.48 -12.08
N THR A 37 -3.86 20.39 -11.48
CA THR A 37 -5.27 20.63 -11.79
C THR A 37 -5.60 22.13 -11.73
N PRO A 38 -6.17 22.75 -12.78
CA PRO A 38 -6.68 24.14 -12.72
C PRO A 38 -7.86 24.32 -11.74
N TYR A 39 -8.33 23.23 -11.13
CA TYR A 39 -9.40 23.22 -10.15
C TYR A 39 -8.86 23.54 -8.74
N LYS A 40 -9.32 24.64 -8.14
CA LYS A 40 -9.10 24.94 -6.71
C LYS A 40 -9.95 23.97 -5.88
N SER A 41 -9.38 22.85 -5.46
CA SER A 41 -10.01 21.95 -4.48
C SER A 41 -10.20 22.68 -3.15
N ALA A 42 -11.32 22.47 -2.46
CA ALA A 42 -11.56 23.15 -1.18
C ALA A 42 -10.66 22.60 -0.06
N ASN A 43 -10.28 21.32 -0.13
CA ASN A 43 -9.37 20.66 0.80
C ASN A 43 -8.60 19.51 0.14
N SER A 44 -7.72 18.86 0.90
CA SER A 44 -6.86 17.76 0.44
C SER A 44 -7.61 16.48 0.06
N LEU A 45 -8.64 16.08 0.81
CA LEU A 45 -9.44 14.89 0.46
C LEU A 45 -10.14 15.05 -0.89
N GLU A 46 -10.67 16.24 -1.18
CA GLU A 46 -11.28 16.51 -2.49
C GLU A 46 -10.24 16.49 -3.62
N ARG A 47 -9.04 17.04 -3.38
CA ARG A 47 -7.96 17.03 -4.35
C ARG A 47 -7.54 15.61 -4.71
N LEU A 48 -7.33 14.78 -3.69
CA LEU A 48 -6.95 13.37 -3.84
C LEU A 48 -8.06 12.57 -4.54
N ALA A 49 -9.32 12.80 -4.19
CA ALA A 49 -10.45 12.15 -4.83
C ALA A 49 -10.56 12.52 -6.32
N PHE A 50 -10.30 13.77 -6.68
CA PHE A 50 -10.25 14.21 -8.07
C PHE A 50 -9.07 13.61 -8.84
N GLY A 51 -7.87 13.60 -8.23
CA GLY A 51 -6.69 12.96 -8.80
C GLY A 51 -6.94 11.49 -9.11
N MET A 52 -7.58 10.77 -8.19
CA MET A 52 -7.98 9.37 -8.38
C MET A 52 -9.00 9.19 -9.50
N GLU A 53 -9.99 10.07 -9.63
CA GLU A 53 -10.98 10.01 -10.70
C GLU A 53 -10.35 10.24 -12.09
N ARG A 54 -9.41 11.18 -12.19
CA ARG A 54 -8.66 11.41 -13.42
C ARG A 54 -7.86 10.19 -13.85
N VAL A 55 -7.12 9.59 -12.92
CA VAL A 55 -6.36 8.35 -13.18
C VAL A 55 -7.28 7.21 -13.61
N LYS A 56 -8.45 7.04 -12.96
CA LYS A 56 -9.46 6.06 -13.36
C LYS A 56 -9.96 6.30 -14.79
N SER A 57 -10.17 7.56 -15.17
CA SER A 57 -10.60 7.95 -16.51
C SER A 57 -9.53 7.67 -17.56
N GLU A 58 -8.26 7.97 -17.28
CA GLU A 58 -7.12 7.69 -18.17
C GLU A 58 -6.87 6.19 -18.38
N LYS A 59 -7.30 5.36 -17.44
CA LYS A 59 -7.24 3.90 -17.51
C LYS A 59 -8.46 3.27 -18.19
N ALA A 60 -9.54 4.02 -18.40
CA ALA A 60 -10.75 3.49 -19.00
C ALA A 60 -10.47 2.95 -20.41
N GLY A 61 -10.88 1.69 -20.66
CA GLY A 61 -10.70 1.04 -21.96
C GLY A 61 -9.32 0.44 -22.22
N LYS A 62 -8.37 0.53 -21.28
CA LYS A 62 -7.10 -0.21 -21.38
C LYS A 62 -7.32 -1.69 -21.02
N ASN A 63 -6.66 -2.59 -21.75
CA ASN A 63 -6.72 -4.02 -21.48
C ASN A 63 -5.92 -4.35 -20.21
N LEU A 64 -6.47 -5.26 -19.39
CA LEU A 64 -5.76 -5.82 -18.24
C LEU A 64 -4.96 -7.04 -18.66
N SER A 65 -3.73 -7.17 -18.17
CA SER A 65 -2.94 -8.39 -18.30
C SER A 65 -3.07 -9.27 -17.06
N ILE A 66 -2.93 -10.59 -17.22
CA ILE A 66 -2.79 -11.52 -16.09
C ILE A 66 -1.31 -11.89 -15.98
N VAL A 67 -0.72 -11.59 -14.83
CA VAL A 67 0.65 -11.95 -14.47
C VAL A 67 0.67 -13.41 -14.03
N GLY A 68 1.44 -14.22 -14.73
CA GLY A 68 1.67 -15.64 -14.40
C GLY A 68 2.99 -15.92 -13.70
N TRP A 69 3.93 -14.96 -13.68
CA TRP A 69 5.28 -15.14 -13.15
C TRP A 69 5.76 -13.89 -12.42
N ILE A 70 6.41 -14.07 -11.27
CA ILE A 70 7.12 -13.03 -10.53
C ILE A 70 8.49 -13.53 -10.12
N GLY A 71 9.54 -12.89 -10.63
CA GLY A 71 10.92 -13.09 -10.18
C GLY A 71 11.52 -11.79 -9.65
N LYS A 72 12.85 -11.73 -9.66
CA LYS A 72 13.62 -10.58 -9.14
C LYS A 72 13.30 -9.29 -9.88
N GLU A 73 13.34 -9.31 -11.21
CA GLU A 73 13.19 -8.10 -12.04
C GLU A 73 11.77 -7.53 -11.91
N GLU A 74 10.76 -8.38 -11.94
CA GLU A 74 9.36 -8.00 -11.74
C GLU A 74 9.15 -7.42 -10.34
N SER A 75 9.76 -8.00 -9.31
CA SER A 75 9.67 -7.51 -7.93
C SER A 75 10.32 -6.14 -7.77
N LEU A 76 11.52 -5.94 -8.32
CA LEU A 76 12.23 -4.66 -8.26
C LEU A 76 11.47 -3.56 -9.00
N PHE A 77 10.99 -3.85 -10.21
CA PHE A 77 10.17 -2.93 -10.99
C PHE A 77 8.86 -2.58 -10.26
N PHE A 78 8.21 -3.58 -9.67
CA PHE A 78 7.01 -3.40 -8.87
C PHE A 78 7.25 -2.45 -7.69
N TRP A 79 8.32 -2.65 -6.92
CA TRP A 79 8.64 -1.79 -5.78
C TRP A 79 8.91 -0.35 -6.23
N GLU A 80 9.68 -0.18 -7.30
CA GLU A 80 9.98 1.15 -7.85
C GLU A 80 8.70 1.88 -8.26
N GLN A 81 7.87 1.27 -9.11
CA GLN A 81 6.65 1.93 -9.61
C GLN A 81 5.71 2.32 -8.47
N ASN A 82 5.47 1.41 -7.52
CA ASN A 82 4.53 1.66 -6.44
C ASN A 82 5.08 2.65 -5.40
N PHE A 83 6.38 2.63 -5.08
CA PHE A 83 6.97 3.61 -4.17
C PHE A 83 6.85 5.03 -4.74
N ILE A 84 7.13 5.19 -6.04
CA ILE A 84 6.99 6.47 -6.75
C ILE A 84 5.52 6.92 -6.83
N LEU A 85 4.59 6.00 -7.09
CA LEU A 85 3.16 6.29 -7.08
C LEU A 85 2.69 6.83 -5.73
N VAL A 86 3.11 6.21 -4.63
CA VAL A 86 2.74 6.68 -3.28
C VAL A 86 3.36 8.05 -2.97
N ALA A 87 4.61 8.30 -3.39
CA ALA A 87 5.22 9.62 -3.25
C ALA A 87 4.42 10.72 -4.00
N GLN A 88 3.96 10.42 -5.22
CA GLN A 88 3.10 11.32 -6.00
C GLN A 88 1.72 11.53 -5.37
N TRP A 89 1.18 10.51 -4.71
CA TRP A 89 -0.07 10.62 -3.96
C TRP A 89 0.10 11.52 -2.74
N PHE A 90 1.14 11.33 -1.92
CA PHE A 90 1.43 12.20 -0.78
C PHE A 90 1.70 13.66 -1.19
N ARG A 91 2.30 13.91 -2.36
CA ARG A 91 2.51 15.28 -2.87
C ARG A 91 1.21 16.05 -3.09
N GLN A 92 0.08 15.37 -3.30
CA GLN A 92 -1.21 16.03 -3.46
C GLN A 92 -1.81 16.50 -2.12
N PHE A 93 -1.26 16.04 -1.00
CA PHE A 93 -1.70 16.37 0.35
C PHE A 93 -0.98 17.64 0.85
N SER A 94 -1.65 18.80 0.86
CA SER A 94 -0.99 20.10 1.14
C SER A 94 -0.30 20.13 2.51
N GLU A 95 -1.01 19.70 3.53
CA GLU A 95 -0.58 19.68 4.93
C GLU A 95 0.65 18.79 5.12
N PHE A 96 0.81 17.76 4.29
CA PHE A 96 2.01 16.92 4.27
C PHE A 96 3.17 17.57 3.54
N THR A 97 2.94 18.28 2.43
CA THR A 97 4.02 18.92 1.67
C THR A 97 4.77 19.99 2.46
N GLU A 98 4.09 20.63 3.42
CA GLU A 98 4.63 21.65 4.33
C GLU A 98 5.58 21.07 5.40
N LEU A 99 5.61 19.75 5.59
CA LEU A 99 6.48 19.12 6.57
C LEU A 99 7.96 19.16 6.15
N PRO A 100 8.89 19.11 7.13
CA PRO A 100 10.31 18.88 6.85
C PRO A 100 10.56 17.64 6.00
N MET A 101 11.58 17.66 5.14
CA MET A 101 11.82 16.59 4.17
C MET A 101 12.11 15.23 4.82
N ASP A 102 12.88 15.23 5.90
CA ASP A 102 13.15 14.07 6.75
C ASP A 102 11.86 13.43 7.26
N VAL A 103 10.94 14.23 7.80
CA VAL A 103 9.64 13.76 8.28
C VAL A 103 8.79 13.19 7.14
N LYS A 104 8.76 13.88 5.98
CA LYS A 104 8.04 13.37 4.79
C LYS A 104 8.58 12.02 4.34
N MET A 105 9.90 11.87 4.30
CA MET A 105 10.54 10.63 3.88
C MET A 105 10.28 9.49 4.86
N GLU A 106 10.36 9.73 6.17
CA GLU A 106 10.11 8.72 7.20
C GLU A 106 8.66 8.19 7.14
N ILE A 107 7.69 9.08 6.96
CA ILE A 107 6.28 8.70 6.76
C ILE A 107 6.11 7.90 5.46
N LEU A 108 6.68 8.37 4.35
CA LEU A 108 6.56 7.70 3.05
C LEU A 108 7.13 6.27 3.08
N GLN A 109 8.33 6.10 3.61
CA GLN A 109 8.99 4.79 3.75
C GLN A 109 8.17 3.84 4.63
N SER A 110 7.52 4.37 5.66
CA SER A 110 6.66 3.58 6.56
C SER A 110 5.31 3.20 5.95
N ALA A 111 4.75 4.04 5.07
CA ALA A 111 3.35 3.96 4.66
C ALA A 111 3.11 3.26 3.32
N TRP A 112 4.09 3.24 2.40
CA TRP A 112 3.81 2.89 1.00
C TRP A 112 3.27 1.47 0.78
N VAL A 113 3.73 0.48 1.56
CA VAL A 113 3.24 -0.91 1.44
C VAL A 113 1.79 -1.03 1.92
N VAL A 114 1.43 -0.39 3.04
CA VAL A 114 0.04 -0.43 3.55
C VAL A 114 -0.90 0.38 2.68
N TRP A 115 -0.42 1.47 2.08
CA TRP A 115 -1.16 2.21 1.06
C TRP A 115 -1.51 1.29 -0.11
N LEU A 116 -0.48 0.64 -0.67
CA LEU A 116 -0.61 -0.25 -1.83
C LEU A 116 -1.58 -1.39 -1.55
N ARG A 117 -1.54 -1.93 -0.34
CA ARG A 117 -2.42 -3.00 0.10
C ARG A 117 -3.90 -2.63 -0.01
N LEU A 118 -4.30 -1.47 0.52
CA LEU A 118 -5.68 -1.01 0.45
C LEU A 118 -6.07 -0.60 -0.98
N GLU A 119 -5.17 0.07 -1.70
CA GLU A 119 -5.45 0.52 -3.06
C GLU A 119 -5.70 -0.66 -4.03
N ARG A 120 -4.88 -1.72 -3.99
CA ARG A 120 -5.08 -2.91 -4.84
C ARG A 120 -6.34 -3.69 -4.49
N LEU A 121 -6.72 -3.73 -3.22
CA LEU A 121 -8.00 -4.29 -2.81
C LEU A 121 -9.17 -3.49 -3.38
N ALA A 122 -9.12 -2.17 -3.28
CA ALA A 122 -10.15 -1.30 -3.83
C ALA A 122 -10.23 -1.39 -5.36
N GLU A 123 -9.09 -1.43 -6.05
CA GLU A 123 -9.03 -1.63 -7.50
C GLU A 123 -9.62 -2.98 -7.93
N THR A 124 -9.35 -4.05 -7.16
CA THR A 124 -9.98 -5.36 -7.38
C THR A 124 -11.50 -5.28 -7.27
N VAL A 125 -12.03 -4.61 -6.23
CA VAL A 125 -13.47 -4.41 -6.05
C VAL A 125 -14.07 -3.68 -7.25
N GLU A 126 -13.41 -2.64 -7.75
CA GLU A 126 -13.86 -1.88 -8.92
C GLU A 126 -13.96 -2.76 -10.17
N TYR A 127 -12.95 -3.57 -10.45
CA TYR A 127 -13.00 -4.48 -11.59
C TYR A 127 -14.05 -5.58 -11.43
N GLN A 128 -14.26 -6.11 -10.21
CA GLN A 128 -15.33 -7.08 -9.94
C GLN A 128 -16.72 -6.48 -10.13
N LYS A 129 -16.94 -5.23 -9.71
CA LYS A 129 -18.20 -4.50 -9.93
C LYS A 129 -18.50 -4.28 -11.41
N LYS A 130 -17.46 -4.07 -12.21
CA LYS A 130 -17.55 -3.96 -13.67
C LYS A 130 -17.64 -5.32 -14.38
N HIS A 131 -17.66 -6.43 -13.64
CA HIS A 131 -17.65 -7.80 -14.16
C HIS A 131 -16.44 -8.09 -15.09
N VAL A 132 -15.32 -7.41 -14.87
CA VAL A 132 -14.08 -7.57 -15.63
C VAL A 132 -13.21 -8.70 -15.06
N LEU A 133 -13.28 -8.93 -13.74
CA LEU A 133 -12.48 -9.96 -13.06
C LEU A 133 -13.35 -11.08 -12.46
N GLY A 134 -12.79 -12.29 -12.51
CA GLY A 134 -13.31 -13.46 -11.79
C GLY A 134 -13.03 -13.40 -10.28
N LYS A 135 -13.60 -14.35 -9.53
CA LYS A 135 -13.56 -14.35 -8.05
C LYS A 135 -12.16 -14.56 -7.44
N ASN A 136 -11.24 -15.20 -8.18
CA ASN A 136 -9.87 -15.50 -7.73
C ASN A 136 -8.79 -14.63 -8.38
N VAL A 137 -9.19 -13.59 -9.13
CA VAL A 137 -8.27 -12.69 -9.80
C VAL A 137 -8.26 -11.35 -9.07
N PHE A 138 -7.06 -10.87 -8.72
CA PHE A 138 -6.85 -9.67 -7.90
C PHE A 138 -5.94 -8.69 -8.65
N ALA A 139 -6.19 -7.39 -8.48
CA ALA A 139 -5.29 -6.37 -8.99
C ALA A 139 -3.90 -6.50 -8.35
N PHE A 140 -2.85 -6.40 -9.16
CA PHE A 140 -1.46 -6.60 -8.73
C PHE A 140 -0.64 -5.33 -8.90
N ALA A 141 -0.32 -4.97 -10.13
CA ALA A 141 0.33 -3.71 -10.50
C ALA A 141 -0.53 -2.92 -11.49
N GLU A 142 -0.13 -1.71 -11.83
CA GLU A 142 -0.89 -0.88 -12.78
C GLU A 142 -1.19 -1.62 -14.10
N GLY A 143 -2.48 -1.75 -14.41
CA GLY A 143 -2.94 -2.43 -15.64
C GLY A 143 -2.78 -3.95 -15.63
N SER A 144 -2.45 -4.56 -14.48
CA SER A 144 -2.18 -5.99 -14.36
C SER A 144 -2.89 -6.61 -13.16
N CYS A 145 -3.26 -7.87 -13.30
CA CYS A 145 -3.91 -8.67 -12.28
C CYS A 145 -3.16 -10.00 -12.10
N MET A 146 -3.42 -10.69 -11.01
CA MET A 146 -2.86 -12.02 -10.75
C MET A 146 -3.95 -12.99 -10.33
N ASN A 147 -3.85 -14.22 -10.81
CA ASN A 147 -4.58 -15.35 -10.24
C ASN A 147 -3.65 -16.05 -9.24
N ILE A 148 -3.97 -15.97 -7.95
CA ILE A 148 -3.08 -16.46 -6.89
C ILE A 148 -2.90 -17.98 -6.95
N GLU A 149 -3.88 -18.71 -7.48
CA GLU A 149 -3.81 -20.17 -7.59
C GLU A 149 -2.92 -20.62 -8.76
N GLU A 150 -2.69 -19.75 -9.76
CA GLU A 150 -1.92 -20.03 -10.98
C GLU A 150 -0.56 -19.30 -11.02
N LEU A 151 -0.33 -18.38 -10.09
CA LEU A 151 0.88 -17.54 -10.05
C LEU A 151 2.12 -18.36 -9.67
N GLU A 152 3.12 -18.33 -10.53
CA GLU A 152 4.45 -18.86 -10.26
C GLU A 152 5.36 -17.76 -9.70
N VAL A 153 6.12 -18.08 -8.65
CA VAL A 153 7.04 -17.15 -7.99
C VAL A 153 8.41 -17.77 -7.92
N ASP A 154 9.39 -17.11 -8.53
CA ASP A 154 10.79 -17.44 -8.34
C ASP A 154 11.31 -16.79 -7.06
N VAL A 155 11.70 -17.65 -6.12
CA VAL A 155 12.29 -17.26 -4.83
C VAL A 155 13.79 -17.51 -4.77
N SER A 156 14.39 -18.13 -5.81
CA SER A 156 15.80 -18.54 -5.80
C SER A 156 16.78 -17.36 -5.65
N TRP A 157 16.35 -16.16 -6.04
CA TRP A 157 17.14 -14.94 -5.89
C TRP A 157 17.11 -14.36 -4.47
N CYS A 158 16.14 -14.75 -3.64
CA CYS A 158 15.89 -14.16 -2.32
C CYS A 158 16.04 -15.16 -1.18
N THR A 159 16.11 -16.46 -1.45
CA THR A 159 16.26 -17.50 -0.44
C THR A 159 16.93 -18.76 -0.99
N ASN A 160 17.58 -19.52 -0.12
CA ASN A 160 18.16 -20.83 -0.45
C ASN A 160 17.14 -21.99 -0.32
N TYR A 161 15.91 -21.69 0.10
CA TYR A 161 14.84 -22.68 0.22
C TYR A 161 14.00 -22.72 -1.05
N SER A 162 13.42 -23.88 -1.35
CA SER A 162 12.40 -23.98 -2.41
C SER A 162 11.12 -23.24 -2.03
N PHE A 163 10.35 -22.78 -3.02
CA PHE A 163 9.05 -22.13 -2.79
C PHE A 163 8.14 -22.97 -1.88
N GLY A 164 8.08 -24.30 -2.09
CA GLY A 164 7.27 -25.20 -1.27
C GLY A 164 7.66 -25.23 0.21
N GLN A 165 8.94 -25.11 0.54
CA GLN A 165 9.43 -25.11 1.93
C GLN A 165 9.07 -23.83 2.69
N ILE A 166 9.09 -22.68 2.01
CA ILE A 166 8.81 -21.37 2.63
C ILE A 166 7.39 -20.88 2.42
N LYS A 167 6.58 -21.59 1.62
CA LYS A 167 5.21 -21.18 1.26
C LYS A 167 4.36 -20.82 2.47
N ALA A 168 4.42 -21.62 3.53
CA ALA A 168 3.64 -21.37 4.75
C ALA A 168 4.05 -20.09 5.50
N LEU A 169 5.32 -19.68 5.36
CA LEU A 169 5.83 -18.44 5.95
C LEU A 169 5.53 -17.24 5.05
N MET A 170 5.80 -17.36 3.75
CA MET A 170 5.79 -16.25 2.78
C MET A 170 4.43 -15.97 2.16
N VAL A 171 3.60 -17.00 1.94
CA VAL A 171 2.31 -16.85 1.27
C VAL A 171 1.21 -16.73 2.34
N PRO A 172 0.53 -15.58 2.44
CA PRO A 172 -0.56 -15.43 3.39
C PRO A 172 -1.78 -16.25 2.96
N ASP A 173 -2.63 -16.60 3.93
CA ASP A 173 -3.88 -17.29 3.64
C ASP A 173 -4.76 -16.46 2.69
N ILE A 174 -5.16 -17.05 1.56
CA ILE A 174 -5.88 -16.35 0.48
C ILE A 174 -7.24 -15.82 0.98
N ASN A 175 -7.89 -16.55 1.89
CA ASN A 175 -9.20 -16.12 2.40
C ASN A 175 -9.06 -14.87 3.25
N ASN A 176 -8.10 -14.85 4.18
CA ASN A 176 -7.88 -13.74 5.09
C ASN A 176 -7.20 -12.54 4.42
N PHE A 177 -6.25 -12.78 3.52
CA PHE A 177 -5.48 -11.72 2.87
C PHE A 177 -6.23 -11.12 1.67
N TRP A 178 -6.92 -11.92 0.86
CA TRP A 178 -7.55 -11.39 -0.35
C TRP A 178 -9.07 -11.42 -0.28
N ARG A 179 -9.67 -12.60 -0.16
CA ARG A 179 -11.12 -12.75 -0.35
C ARG A 179 -11.95 -11.97 0.68
N HIS A 180 -11.61 -12.06 1.95
CA HIS A 180 -12.36 -11.40 3.02
C HIS A 180 -12.25 -9.86 2.95
N PRO A 181 -11.05 -9.24 2.85
CA PRO A 181 -10.95 -7.79 2.66
C PRO A 181 -11.67 -7.28 1.41
N VAL A 182 -11.56 -8.00 0.28
CA VAL A 182 -12.29 -7.68 -0.95
C VAL A 182 -13.80 -7.72 -0.71
N GLU A 183 -14.32 -8.75 -0.03
CA GLU A 183 -15.75 -8.88 0.25
C GLU A 183 -16.27 -7.72 1.14
N VAL A 184 -15.53 -7.36 2.19
CA VAL A 184 -15.89 -6.26 3.08
C VAL A 184 -15.88 -4.92 2.33
N LEU A 185 -14.84 -4.66 1.53
CA LEU A 185 -14.75 -3.47 0.69
C LEU A 185 -15.82 -3.43 -0.39
N PHE A 186 -16.16 -4.56 -1.00
CA PHE A 186 -17.20 -4.67 -2.03
C PHE A 186 -18.59 -4.31 -1.49
N LYS A 187 -18.88 -4.69 -0.23
CA LYS A 187 -20.11 -4.32 0.48
C LYS A 187 -20.13 -2.86 0.91
N LEU A 188 -18.99 -2.31 1.35
CA LEU A 188 -18.87 -0.89 1.74
C LEU A 188 -18.99 0.03 0.52
N TYR A 189 -18.30 -0.35 -0.56
CA TYR A 189 -18.14 0.36 -1.81
C TYR A 189 -17.86 1.86 -1.59
N PRO A 190 -16.64 2.19 -1.09
CA PRO A 190 -16.32 3.56 -0.71
C PRO A 190 -16.26 4.47 -1.94
N THR A 191 -16.67 5.73 -1.78
CA THR A 191 -16.41 6.77 -2.78
C THR A 191 -14.90 7.07 -2.84
N ASN A 192 -14.40 7.71 -3.90
CA ASN A 192 -12.97 8.09 -3.95
C ASN A 192 -12.57 8.98 -2.74
N THR A 193 -13.47 9.83 -2.24
CA THR A 193 -13.22 10.64 -1.04
C THR A 193 -13.07 9.78 0.21
N GLU A 194 -13.97 8.81 0.41
CA GLU A 194 -13.92 7.87 1.53
C GLU A 194 -12.70 6.94 1.46
N LEU A 195 -12.36 6.45 0.26
CA LEU A 195 -11.19 5.62 0.04
C LEU A 195 -9.90 6.37 0.36
N ASN A 196 -9.77 7.63 -0.08
CA ASN A 196 -8.62 8.45 0.26
C ASN A 196 -8.54 8.74 1.77
N PHE A 197 -9.67 8.98 2.44
CA PHE A 197 -9.68 9.09 3.90
C PHE A 197 -9.18 7.79 4.57
N MET A 198 -9.65 6.63 4.12
CA MET A 198 -9.19 5.34 4.64
C MET A 198 -7.70 5.09 4.37
N LEU A 199 -7.19 5.46 3.19
CA LEU A 199 -5.78 5.36 2.83
C LEU A 199 -4.94 6.24 3.77
N ILE A 200 -5.32 7.49 3.99
CA ILE A 200 -4.62 8.39 4.91
C ILE A 200 -4.63 7.83 6.32
N GLN A 201 -5.80 7.41 6.82
CA GLN A 201 -5.92 6.81 8.15
C GLN A 201 -5.00 5.61 8.31
N LEU A 202 -5.03 4.66 7.37
CA LEU A 202 -4.21 3.45 7.40
C LEU A 202 -2.71 3.77 7.39
N CYS A 203 -2.28 4.65 6.47
CA CYS A 203 -0.89 5.02 6.28
C CYS A 203 -0.32 5.72 7.50
N LEU A 204 -1.03 6.75 7.97
CA LEU A 204 -0.56 7.58 9.07
C LEU A 204 -0.64 6.83 10.42
N SER A 205 -1.67 6.01 10.65
CA SER A 205 -1.73 5.16 11.85
C SER A 205 -0.68 4.04 11.87
N ASP A 206 -0.24 3.51 10.72
CA ASP A 206 0.91 2.59 10.69
C ASP A 206 2.24 3.33 10.91
N ALA A 207 2.42 4.49 10.28
CA ALA A 207 3.63 5.31 10.45
C ALA A 207 3.80 5.79 11.90
N GLN A 208 2.72 6.24 12.57
CA GLN A 208 2.74 6.73 13.95
C GLN A 208 3.37 5.73 14.95
N LYS A 209 3.28 4.43 14.67
CA LYS A 209 3.83 3.36 15.51
C LYS A 209 5.37 3.24 15.42
N LYS A 210 6.00 3.83 14.40
CA LYS A 210 7.42 3.66 14.07
C LYS A 210 8.26 4.91 14.30
N VAL A 211 7.62 6.08 14.28
CA VAL A 211 8.27 7.39 14.35
C VAL A 211 8.47 7.90 15.78
N SER A 212 9.33 8.92 15.92
CA SER A 212 9.59 9.64 17.18
C SER A 212 8.34 10.34 17.73
N LEU A 213 8.37 10.73 19.00
CA LEU A 213 7.21 11.37 19.65
C LEU A 213 6.82 12.69 18.95
N GLU A 214 7.79 13.47 18.53
CA GLU A 214 7.58 14.75 17.84
C GLU A 214 6.84 14.56 16.50
N ILE A 215 7.17 13.50 15.76
CA ILE A 215 6.51 13.18 14.49
C ILE A 215 5.10 12.62 14.74
N ARG A 216 4.85 11.95 15.88
CA ARG A 216 3.50 11.49 16.24
C ARG A 216 2.53 12.65 16.39
N ASP A 217 2.93 13.73 17.06
CA ASP A 217 2.09 14.93 17.21
C ASP A 217 1.76 15.57 15.85
N VAL A 218 2.71 15.53 14.91
CA VAL A 218 2.49 15.98 13.53
C VAL A 218 1.48 15.08 12.82
N ILE A 219 1.63 13.77 12.93
CA ILE A 219 0.70 12.80 12.34
C ILE A 219 -0.72 12.96 12.90
N GLU A 220 -0.87 13.15 14.21
CA GLU A 220 -2.18 13.38 14.84
C GLU A 220 -2.89 14.61 14.27
N LYS A 221 -2.16 15.72 14.09
CA LYS A 221 -2.70 16.92 13.43
C LYS A 221 -3.14 16.63 12.00
N LEU A 222 -2.37 15.87 11.23
CA LEU A 222 -2.75 15.50 9.86
C LEU A 222 -4.05 14.67 9.85
N LEU A 223 -4.17 13.71 10.76
CA LEU A 223 -5.36 12.85 10.92
C LEU A 223 -6.60 13.68 11.31
N ASP A 224 -6.46 14.60 12.27
CA ASP A 224 -7.56 15.48 12.72
C ASP A 224 -8.07 16.37 11.59
N ILE A 225 -7.17 16.95 10.79
CA ILE A 225 -7.56 17.76 9.63
C ILE A 225 -8.34 16.90 8.62
N GLN A 226 -7.92 15.66 8.38
CA GLN A 226 -8.63 14.78 7.45
C GLN A 226 -9.97 14.28 8.00
N ALA A 227 -10.09 14.10 9.32
CA ALA A 227 -11.38 13.80 9.95
C ALA A 227 -12.37 14.95 9.78
N ASN A 228 -11.91 16.20 9.94
CA ASN A 228 -12.73 17.39 9.68
C ASN A 228 -13.11 17.50 8.19
N ASN A 229 -12.16 17.27 7.27
CA ASN A 229 -12.44 17.27 5.83
C ASN A 229 -13.49 16.22 5.44
N LEU A 230 -13.44 15.03 6.05
CA LEU A 230 -14.44 13.98 5.83
C LEU A 230 -15.81 14.38 6.40
N HIS A 231 -15.84 14.98 7.60
CA HIS A 231 -17.08 15.50 8.17
C HIS A 231 -17.73 16.52 7.23
N ASP A 232 -16.96 17.50 6.75
CA ASP A 232 -17.43 18.51 5.79
C ASP A 232 -17.95 17.88 4.49
N TYR A 233 -17.28 16.84 3.97
CA TYR A 233 -17.77 16.07 2.81
C TYR A 233 -19.17 15.49 3.05
N TYR A 234 -19.40 14.86 4.21
CA TYR A 234 -20.71 14.28 4.52
C TYR A 234 -21.80 15.33 4.74
N ILE A 235 -21.49 16.39 5.48
CA ILE A 235 -22.45 17.45 5.80
C ILE A 235 -22.80 18.28 4.56
N ARG A 236 -21.80 18.77 3.85
CA ARG A 236 -22.00 19.77 2.79
C ARG A 236 -22.29 19.15 1.43
N LYS A 237 -21.56 18.09 1.05
CA LYS A 237 -21.64 17.49 -0.29
C LYS A 237 -22.64 16.34 -0.35
N MET A 238 -22.56 15.40 0.58
CA MET A 238 -23.48 14.25 0.63
C MET A 238 -24.83 14.60 1.27
N LYS A 239 -24.92 15.74 1.97
CA LYS A 239 -26.11 16.17 2.73
C LYS A 239 -26.64 15.07 3.66
N ASN A 240 -25.73 14.30 4.24
CA ASN A 240 -26.05 13.18 5.11
C ASN A 240 -25.31 13.30 6.44
N PRO A 241 -25.94 13.88 7.47
CA PRO A 241 -25.33 14.00 8.79
C PRO A 241 -25.26 12.69 9.57
N HIS A 242 -26.01 11.66 9.16
CA HIS A 242 -26.08 10.36 9.86
C HIS A 242 -25.08 9.34 9.29
N TYR A 243 -23.83 9.77 9.09
CA TYR A 243 -22.79 8.96 8.45
C TYR A 243 -21.96 8.11 9.42
N SER A 244 -22.21 8.18 10.73
CA SER A 244 -21.45 7.47 11.77
C SER A 244 -21.38 5.95 11.53
N GLY A 245 -22.48 5.33 11.10
CA GLY A 245 -22.51 3.90 10.74
C GLY A 245 -21.65 3.57 9.52
N ARG A 246 -21.52 4.50 8.56
CA ARG A 246 -20.64 4.34 7.39
C ARG A 246 -19.18 4.54 7.77
N LEU A 247 -18.88 5.53 8.62
CA LEU A 247 -17.55 5.73 9.21
C LEU A 247 -17.09 4.50 9.99
N ALA A 248 -17.95 3.92 10.83
CA ALA A 248 -17.63 2.70 11.57
C ALA A 248 -17.26 1.53 10.63
N LYS A 249 -17.93 1.40 9.48
CA LYS A 249 -17.58 0.40 8.46
C LYS A 249 -16.24 0.69 7.78
N MET A 250 -15.94 1.96 7.48
CA MET A 250 -14.62 2.36 6.97
C MET A 250 -13.50 2.00 7.96
N MET A 251 -13.69 2.32 9.24
CA MET A 251 -12.70 2.02 10.29
C MET A 251 -12.51 0.52 10.51
N LYS A 252 -13.57 -0.30 10.38
CA LYS A 252 -13.43 -1.77 10.39
C LYS A 252 -12.52 -2.29 9.29
N VAL A 253 -12.58 -1.72 8.08
CA VAL A 253 -11.66 -2.09 7.00
C VAL A 253 -10.23 -1.67 7.32
N VAL A 254 -10.03 -0.44 7.81
CA VAL A 254 -8.69 0.05 8.20
C VAL A 254 -8.09 -0.88 9.26
N GLN A 255 -8.83 -1.20 10.33
CA GLN A 255 -8.39 -2.09 11.41
C GLN A 255 -8.06 -3.50 10.92
N LEU A 256 -8.85 -4.04 9.97
CA LEU A 256 -8.58 -5.33 9.34
C LEU A 256 -7.22 -5.33 8.63
N LEU A 257 -6.91 -4.28 7.86
CA LEU A 257 -5.64 -4.17 7.13
C LEU A 257 -4.46 -3.85 8.05
N GLU A 258 -4.68 -3.10 9.13
CA GLU A 258 -3.65 -2.91 10.15
C GLU A 258 -3.30 -4.23 10.87
N ALA A 259 -4.28 -5.11 11.09
CA ALA A 259 -4.04 -6.43 11.68
C ALA A 259 -3.22 -7.32 10.74
N ASP A 260 -3.54 -7.30 9.44
CA ASP A 260 -2.76 -7.98 8.40
C ASP A 260 -1.32 -7.46 8.35
N ALA A 261 -1.13 -6.14 8.31
CA ALA A 261 0.19 -5.50 8.32
C ALA A 261 1.04 -5.92 9.54
N ARG A 262 0.43 -6.00 10.73
CA ARG A 262 1.11 -6.51 11.93
C ARG A 262 1.53 -7.97 11.78
N SER A 263 0.64 -8.83 11.28
CA SER A 263 0.94 -10.25 11.07
C SER A 263 2.06 -10.47 10.05
N GLN A 264 2.07 -9.74 8.93
CA GLN A 264 3.17 -9.84 7.97
C GLN A 264 4.49 -9.36 8.56
N ARG A 265 4.48 -8.27 9.33
CA ARG A 265 5.69 -7.77 10.00
C ARG A 265 6.28 -8.78 10.97
N GLU A 266 5.44 -9.51 11.71
CA GLU A 266 5.89 -10.62 12.56
C GLU A 266 6.54 -11.74 11.75
N LYS A 267 5.95 -12.12 10.61
CA LYS A 267 6.54 -13.12 9.70
C LYS A 267 7.87 -12.69 9.12
N VAL A 268 7.99 -11.45 8.64
CA VAL A 268 9.25 -10.89 8.12
C VAL A 268 10.31 -10.87 9.22
N ARG A 269 9.94 -10.50 10.46
CA ARG A 269 10.86 -10.57 11.61
C ARG A 269 11.34 -11.99 11.89
N LEU A 270 10.44 -12.97 11.89
CA LEU A 270 10.81 -14.39 12.05
C LEU A 270 11.72 -14.85 10.92
N ALA A 271 11.41 -14.51 9.67
CA ALA A 271 12.23 -14.84 8.51
C ALA A 271 13.65 -14.27 8.63
N LYS A 272 13.79 -13.04 9.14
CA LYS A 272 15.09 -12.41 9.44
C LYS A 272 15.84 -13.15 10.56
N VAL A 273 15.16 -13.53 11.65
CA VAL A 273 15.78 -14.25 12.79
C VAL A 273 16.30 -15.63 12.37
N PHE A 274 15.58 -16.33 11.50
CA PHE A 274 15.97 -17.66 11.00
C PHE A 274 16.82 -17.62 9.73
N ASP A 275 17.28 -16.43 9.32
CA ASP A 275 18.13 -16.22 8.15
C ASP A 275 17.55 -16.86 6.87
N VAL A 276 16.23 -16.74 6.70
CA VAL A 276 15.52 -17.31 5.55
C VAL A 276 15.93 -16.61 4.25
N PHE A 277 16.22 -15.30 4.32
CA PHE A 277 16.57 -14.50 3.15
C PHE A 277 18.08 -14.50 2.89
N SER A 278 18.46 -14.68 1.62
CA SER A 278 19.85 -14.61 1.14
C SER A 278 20.27 -13.19 0.73
N PHE A 279 19.48 -12.17 1.11
CA PHE A 279 19.72 -10.78 0.73
C PHE A 279 19.35 -9.80 1.86
N GLU A 280 19.85 -8.57 1.74
CA GLU A 280 19.47 -7.42 2.58
C GLU A 280 19.18 -6.20 1.71
N PHE A 281 18.37 -5.27 2.22
CA PHE A 281 18.12 -3.98 1.55
C PHE A 281 19.05 -2.92 2.09
N SER A 282 19.45 -1.95 1.26
CA SER A 282 20.14 -0.74 1.75
C SER A 282 19.27 0.13 2.66
N HIS A 283 17.94 0.03 2.53
CA HIS A 283 16.92 0.73 3.32
C HIS A 283 15.87 -0.27 3.84
N PRO A 284 16.20 -1.10 4.84
CA PRO A 284 15.34 -2.20 5.30
C PRO A 284 14.01 -1.75 5.92
N GLU A 285 13.93 -0.54 6.44
CA GLU A 285 12.73 0.10 7.00
C GLU A 285 11.59 0.24 5.98
N MET A 286 11.91 0.30 4.68
CA MET A 286 10.93 0.37 3.61
C MET A 286 10.16 -0.94 3.40
N PHE A 287 10.72 -2.09 3.79
CA PHE A 287 10.24 -3.42 3.40
C PHE A 287 9.86 -4.30 4.60
N GLU A 288 9.46 -3.71 5.73
CA GLU A 288 9.14 -4.47 6.94
C GLU A 288 7.91 -5.40 6.85
N ILE A 289 7.11 -5.26 5.80
CA ILE A 289 5.85 -6.00 5.58
C ILE A 289 5.96 -6.85 4.29
N PHE A 290 7.11 -6.82 3.60
CA PHE A 290 7.37 -7.49 2.32
C PHE A 290 8.25 -8.73 2.49
#